data_AF-A0A821EEC9-F1
#
_entry.id   AF-A0A821EEC9-F1
#
_cell.length_a   1.000
_cell.length_b   1.000
_cell.length_c   1.000
_cell.angle_alpha   90.00
_cell.angle_beta   90.00
_cell.angle_gamma   90.00
#
_symmetry.space_group_name_H-M   'P 1'
#
loop_
_entity.id
_entity.type
_entity.pdbx_description
1 polymer ?
#
loop_
_entity_poly.entity_id
_entity_poly.type
_entity_poly.pdbx_seq_one_letter_code
_entity_poly.pdbx_strand_id
1 'polypeptide(L)' 'STKTNARGKQLQELLNEGIIDCVDDDSTTFEKNEYEAKLDWILGSQPLLSFITNVEAHPTIGTINGHKPLTFDIQIGAEP' A
#
# COMPACT_ATOMS: atom_id res chain seq x y z
N SER A 1 -18.65 11.39 5.95
CA SER A 1 -18.05 11.87 4.69
C SER A 1 -16.76 12.59 5.03
N THR A 2 -15.65 11.88 5.03
CA THR A 2 -14.32 12.44 5.30
C THR A 2 -13.96 13.30 4.09
N LYS A 3 -13.84 14.62 4.27
CA LYS A 3 -13.42 15.52 3.20
C LYS A 3 -12.00 15.13 2.77
N THR A 4 -11.86 14.52 1.60
CA THR A 4 -10.56 14.21 0.99
C THR A 4 -9.79 15.52 0.79
N ASN A 5 -8.62 15.63 1.42
CA ASN A 5 -7.74 16.78 1.26
C ASN A 5 -7.12 16.80 -0.17
N ALA A 6 -6.39 17.86 -0.51
CA ALA A 6 -5.80 17.98 -1.85
C ALA A 6 -4.92 16.77 -2.24
N ARG A 7 -4.16 16.21 -1.28
CA ARG A 7 -3.29 15.05 -1.51
C ARG A 7 -4.09 13.77 -1.77
N GLY A 8 -5.15 13.54 -1.01
CA GLY A 8 -6.02 12.38 -1.23
C GLY A 8 -6.75 12.46 -2.58
N LYS A 9 -7.05 13.67 -3.09
CA LYS A 9 -7.60 13.84 -4.44
C LYS A 9 -6.59 13.46 -5.51
N GLN A 10 -5.34 13.88 -5.37
CA GLN A 10 -4.25 13.51 -6.29
C GLN A 10 -4.01 12.00 -6.31
N LEU A 11 -4.05 11.34 -5.15
CA LEU A 11 -3.97 9.88 -5.10
C LEU A 11 -5.15 9.22 -5.81
N GLN A 12 -6.37 9.72 -5.62
CA GLN A 12 -7.56 9.22 -6.31
C GLN A 12 -7.47 9.40 -7.83
N GLU A 13 -6.90 10.51 -8.30
CA GLU A 13 -6.63 10.74 -9.72
C GLU A 13 -5.66 9.69 -10.29
N LEU A 14 -4.56 9.40 -9.58
CA LEU A 14 -3.61 8.36 -9.97
C LEU A 14 -4.26 6.97 -10.08
N LEU A 15 -5.14 6.63 -9.13
CA LEU A 15 -5.88 5.36 -9.16
C LEU A 15 -6.86 5.31 -10.34
N ASN A 16 -7.50 6.43 -10.68
CA ASN A 16 -8.40 6.53 -11.83
C ASN A 16 -7.65 6.43 -13.18
N GLU A 17 -6.35 6.71 -13.22
CA GLU A 17 -5.49 6.54 -14.40
C GLU A 17 -5.08 5.08 -14.65
N GLY A 18 -5.50 4.13 -13.81
CA GLY A 18 -5.25 2.71 -13.98
C GLY A 18 -4.07 2.16 -13.18
N ILE A 19 -3.58 2.93 -12.19
CA ILE A 19 -2.73 2.42 -11.11
C ILE A 19 -3.62 1.71 -10.07
N ILE A 20 -3.14 0.59 -9.57
CA ILE A 20 -3.87 -0.31 -8.68
C ILE A 20 -3.23 -0.25 -7.31
N ASP A 21 -4.03 -0.06 -6.27
CA ASP A 21 -3.62 -0.32 -4.88
C ASP A 21 -3.58 -1.84 -4.68
N CYS A 22 -2.38 -2.38 -4.48
CA CYS A 22 -2.16 -3.81 -4.30
C CYS A 22 -2.38 -4.27 -2.86
N VAL A 23 -2.61 -3.34 -1.91
CA VAL A 23 -2.88 -3.66 -0.52
C VAL A 23 -4.36 -4.03 -0.38
N ASP A 24 -4.64 -5.32 -0.18
CA ASP A 24 -5.99 -5.91 -0.22
C ASP A 24 -6.82 -5.60 1.05
N ASP A 25 -6.22 -4.97 2.06
CA ASP A 25 -6.91 -4.61 3.30
C ASP A 25 -6.96 -3.08 3.55
N ASP A 26 -7.99 -2.68 4.28
CA ASP A 26 -8.12 -1.35 4.89
C ASP A 26 -7.23 -1.24 6.15
N SER A 27 -6.15 -2.02 6.25
CA SER A 27 -5.31 -2.01 7.44
C SER A 27 -4.60 -0.67 7.61
N THR A 28 -4.39 -0.31 8.88
CA THR A 28 -3.61 0.86 9.24
C THR A 28 -2.14 0.51 9.10
N THR A 29 -1.41 1.28 8.30
CA THR A 29 0.04 1.11 8.12
C THR A 29 0.83 1.99 9.08
N PHE A 30 0.18 2.94 9.75
CA PHE A 30 0.77 3.83 10.74
C PHE A 30 -0.02 3.81 12.04
N GLU A 31 0.70 3.71 13.15
CA GLU A 31 0.16 3.79 14.50
C GLU A 31 1.17 4.44 15.45
N LYS A 32 0.75 5.53 16.11
CA LYS A 32 1.55 6.19 17.14
C LYS A 32 0.65 6.86 18.17
N ASN A 33 0.73 6.41 19.42
CA ASN A 33 -0.18 6.81 20.49
C ASN A 33 -1.64 6.47 20.12
N GLU A 34 -2.55 7.46 20.15
CA GLU A 34 -3.97 7.28 19.79
C GLU A 34 -4.27 7.57 18.30
N TYR A 35 -3.24 7.74 17.48
CA TYR A 35 -3.40 8.04 16.06
C TYR A 35 -3.08 6.82 15.21
N GLU A 36 -4.07 6.38 14.44
CA GLU A 36 -3.98 5.29 13.47
C GLU A 36 -4.41 5.77 12.07
N ALA A 37 -3.64 5.41 11.04
CA ALA A 37 -3.94 5.77 9.66
C ALA A 37 -3.29 4.80 8.64
N LYS A 38 -3.85 4.71 7.44
CA LYS A 38 -3.18 4.15 6.25
C LYS A 38 -2.42 5.27 5.55
N LEU A 39 -1.09 5.24 5.65
CA LEU A 39 -0.18 6.26 5.11
C LEU A 39 0.84 5.70 4.11
N ASP A 40 0.85 4.39 3.92
CA ASP A 40 1.79 3.66 3.07
C ASP A 40 0.98 2.81 2.07
N TRP A 41 1.48 2.68 0.84
CA TRP A 41 0.81 1.99 -0.26
C TRP A 41 1.80 1.17 -1.08
N ILE A 42 1.33 0.07 -1.66
CA ILE A 42 2.00 -0.62 -2.76
C ILE A 42 1.15 -0.38 -4.00
N LEU A 43 1.70 0.36 -4.96
CA LEU A 43 0.99 0.76 -6.17
C LEU A 43 1.59 0.04 -7.39
N GLY A 44 0.74 -0.64 -8.16
CA GLY A 44 1.14 -1.39 -9.36
C GLY A 44 0.40 -0.92 -10.60
N SER A 45 1.00 -1.09 -11.78
CA SER A 45 0.27 -0.98 -13.05
C SER A 45 -0.49 -2.28 -13.33
N GLN A 46 -1.59 -2.20 -14.09
CA GLN A 46 -2.41 -3.38 -14.43
C GLN A 46 -1.61 -4.59 -14.95
N PRO A 47 -0.57 -4.45 -15.80
CA PRO A 47 0.22 -5.61 -16.26
C PRO A 47 1.04 -6.30 -15.16
N LEU A 48 1.38 -5.60 -14.08
CA LEU A 48 2.16 -6.14 -12.98
C LEU A 48 1.32 -6.89 -11.95
N LEU A 49 0.00 -6.67 -11.93
CA LEU A 49 -0.88 -7.17 -10.88
C LEU A 49 -0.81 -8.70 -10.74
N SER A 50 -0.74 -9.44 -11.84
CA SER A 50 -0.65 -10.92 -11.79
C SER A 50 0.67 -11.45 -11.25
N PHE A 51 1.69 -10.60 -11.15
CA PHE A 51 3.02 -10.98 -10.67
C PHE A 51 3.23 -10.60 -9.20
N ILE A 52 2.41 -9.69 -8.66
CA ILE A 52 2.48 -9.24 -7.28
C ILE A 52 1.65 -10.18 -6.42
N THR A 53 2.27 -10.76 -5.40
CA THR A 53 1.68 -11.75 -4.48
C THR A 53 2.12 -11.45 -3.04
N ASN A 54 1.50 -12.11 -2.06
CA ASN A 54 1.87 -12.01 -0.64
C ASN A 54 2.01 -10.56 -0.14
N VAL A 55 1.03 -9.72 -0.51
CA VAL A 55 1.01 -8.33 -0.06
C VAL A 55 0.54 -8.30 1.39
N GLU A 56 1.41 -7.84 2.30
CA GLU A 56 1.17 -7.92 3.74
C GLU A 56 1.65 -6.66 4.47
N ALA A 57 0.92 -6.27 5.51
CA ALA A 57 1.38 -5.31 6.52
C ALA A 57 1.92 -6.07 7.74
N HIS A 58 3.13 -5.71 8.20
CA HIS A 58 3.80 -6.37 9.31
C HIS A 58 3.70 -5.53 10.59
N PRO A 59 2.73 -5.78 11.49
CA PRO A 59 2.51 -4.93 12.66
C PRO A 59 3.61 -5.05 13.72
N THR A 60 4.32 -6.19 13.77
CA THR A 60 5.24 -6.55 14.86
C THR A 60 6.70 -6.64 14.45
N ILE A 61 7.00 -6.66 13.15
CA ILE A 61 8.36 -6.87 12.62
C ILE A 61 8.78 -5.61 11.86
N GLY A 62 9.92 -5.04 12.22
CA GLY A 62 10.51 -3.92 11.48
C GLY A 62 9.78 -2.57 11.63
N THR A 63 8.83 -2.47 12.56
CA THR A 63 8.11 -1.21 12.86
C THR A 63 9.08 -0.12 13.33
N ILE A 64 9.12 1.00 12.61
CA ILE A 64 9.99 2.15 12.92
C ILE A 64 9.14 3.41 12.97
N ASN A 65 9.23 4.16 14.07
CA ASN A 65 8.52 5.43 14.26
C ASN A 65 6.99 5.36 14.07
N GLY A 66 6.38 4.19 14.24
CA GLY A 66 4.95 3.97 14.07
C GLY A 66 4.53 3.44 12.70
N HIS A 67 5.45 3.39 11.72
CA HIS A 67 5.16 2.78 10.42
C HIS A 67 5.37 1.26 10.48
N LYS A 68 4.35 0.51 10.08
CA LYS A 68 4.33 -0.94 9.91
C LYS A 68 4.84 -1.24 8.49
N PRO A 69 5.90 -2.05 8.31
CA PRO A 69 6.40 -2.37 6.98
C PRO A 69 5.34 -3.02 6.11
N LEU A 70 5.27 -2.59 4.85
CA LEU A 70 4.53 -3.29 3.80
C LEU A 70 5.51 -4.14 2.99
N THR A 71 5.15 -5.39 2.73
CA THR A 71 5.93 -6.29 1.87
C THR A 71 5.06 -6.83 0.75
N PHE A 72 5.70 -7.23 -0.34
CA PHE A 72 5.11 -7.98 -1.42
C PHE A 72 6.18 -8.85 -2.06
N ASP A 73 5.77 -9.97 -2.63
CA ASP A 73 6.59 -10.77 -3.51
C ASP A 73 6.23 -10.41 -4.96
N ILE A 74 7.25 -10.23 -5.80
CA ILE A 74 7.05 -10.05 -7.24
C ILE A 74 7.75 -11.17 -8.00
N GLN A 75 6.96 -11.98 -8.72
CA GLN A 75 7.48 -13.05 -9.57
C GLN A 75 7.98 -12.48 -10.89
N ILE A 76 9.11 -11.79 -10.87
CA ILE A 76 9.82 -11.46 -12.10
C ILE A 76 10.51 -12.74 -12.53
N GLY A 77 10.10 -13.30 -13.68
CA GLY A 77 10.73 -14.49 -14.22
C GLY A 77 12.24 -14.30 -14.24
N ALA A 78 12.96 -15.10 -13.46
CA ALA A 78 14.32 -15.44 -13.83
C ALA A 78 14.19 -16.26 -15.11
N GLU A 79 14.33 -15.62 -16.27
CA GLU A 79 14.69 -16.41 -17.45
C GLU A 79 16.01 -17.14 -17.14
N PRO A 80 16.13 -18.42 -17.53
CA PRO A 80 17.20 -19.33 -17.11
C PRO A 80 18.62 -18.88 -17.49
#